data_AF-A0A959ATW0-F1
#
_entry.id   AF-A0A959ATW0-F1
#
_cell.length_a   1.000
_cell.length_b   1.000
_cell.length_c   1.000
_cell.angle_alpha   90.00
_cell.angle_beta   90.00
_cell.angle_gamma   90.00
#
_symmetry.space_group_name_H-M   'P 1'
#
loop_
_entity.id
_entity.type
_entity.pdbx_description
1 polymer ?
#
loop_
_entity_poly.entity_id
_entity_poly.type
_entity_poly.pdbx_seq_one_letter_code
_entity_poly.pdbx_strand_id
1 'polypeptide(L)'
;PVPWVILSEIFPIKMRGLAMSVATLSVWVAVYLVTQLFPILVEGIGPAYTFWIFFAVSVMAFVFVWRMIPETKEKTLEEIEHSW
;
A
#
# COMPACT_ATOMS: atom_id res chain seq x y z
N PRO A 1 -6.28 1.91 -9.25
CA PRO A 1 -5.95 2.93 -10.26
C PRO A 1 -4.93 3.97 -9.77
N VAL A 2 -5.19 4.65 -8.65
CA VAL A 2 -4.32 5.73 -8.14
C VAL A 2 -2.94 5.26 -7.64
N PRO A 3 -2.82 4.19 -6.81
CA PRO A 3 -1.51 3.77 -6.29
C PRO A 3 -0.54 3.35 -7.39
N TRP A 4 -1.05 2.68 -8.42
CA TRP A 4 -0.25 2.21 -9.56
C TRP A 4 0.28 3.35 -10.42
N VAL A 5 -0.47 4.46 -10.54
CA VAL A 5 -0.04 5.67 -11.25
C VAL A 5 1.09 6.33 -10.46
N ILE A 6 0.89 6.55 -9.16
CA ILE A 6 1.90 7.17 -8.29
C ILE A 6 3.20 6.36 -8.27
N LEU A 7 3.13 5.02 -8.17
CA LEU A 7 4.31 4.16 -8.24
C LEU A 7 5.03 4.28 -9.59
N SER A 8 4.29 4.44 -10.69
CA SER A 8 4.88 4.63 -12.02
C SER A 8 5.57 5.99 -12.20
N GLU A 9 5.12 7.01 -11.45
CA GLU A 9 5.68 8.37 -11.45
C GLU A 9 6.90 8.49 -10.51
N ILE A 10 6.89 7.82 -9.37
CA ILE A 10 7.98 7.88 -8.38
C ILE A 10 9.21 7.07 -8.82
N PHE A 11 9.03 5.93 -9.51
CA PHE A 11 10.15 5.06 -9.84
C PHE A 11 10.83 5.41 -11.18
N PRO A 12 12.18 5.53 -11.20
CA PRO A 12 12.94 5.81 -12.41
C PRO A 12 12.79 4.67 -13.41
N ILE A 13 12.72 5.02 -14.70
CA ILE A 13 12.40 4.11 -15.82
C ILE A 13 13.27 2.84 -15.80
N LYS A 14 14.55 2.96 -15.44
CA LYS A 14 15.51 1.85 -15.41
C LYS A 14 15.19 0.77 -14.37
N MET A 15 14.58 1.14 -13.22
CA MET A 15 14.27 0.20 -12.13
C MET A 15 12.77 -0.04 -11.93
N ARG A 16 11.93 0.66 -12.68
CA ARG A 16 10.46 0.60 -12.56
C ARG A 16 9.93 -0.83 -12.61
N GLY A 17 10.45 -1.67 -13.52
CA GLY A 17 10.01 -3.07 -13.63
C GLY A 17 10.21 -3.87 -12.34
N LEU A 18 11.37 -3.72 -11.68
CA LEU A 18 11.68 -4.40 -10.42
C LEU A 18 10.88 -3.82 -9.26
N ALA A 19 10.80 -2.50 -9.17
CA ALA A 19 10.07 -1.84 -8.08
C ALA A 19 8.57 -2.16 -8.12
N MET A 20 7.98 -2.16 -9.32
CA MET A 20 6.58 -2.53 -9.53
C MET A 20 6.31 -4.01 -9.23
N SER A 21 7.24 -4.92 -9.54
CA SER A 21 7.05 -6.34 -9.22
C SER A 21 7.09 -6.59 -7.72
N VAL A 22 8.01 -5.97 -6.98
CA VAL A 22 8.07 -6.05 -5.52
C VAL A 22 6.82 -5.45 -4.86
N ALA A 23 6.34 -4.30 -5.36
CA ALA A 23 5.09 -3.69 -4.89
C ALA A 23 3.90 -4.64 -5.13
N THR A 24 3.84 -5.24 -6.32
CA THR A 24 2.78 -6.20 -6.68
C THR A 24 2.81 -7.44 -5.78
N LEU A 25 3.99 -8.04 -5.58
CA LEU A 25 4.15 -9.18 -4.67
C LEU A 25 3.69 -8.84 -3.25
N SER A 26 4.07 -7.67 -2.75
CA SER A 26 3.69 -7.20 -1.41
C SER A 26 2.17 -7.08 -1.27
N VAL A 27 1.50 -6.52 -2.29
CA VAL A 27 0.03 -6.44 -2.34
C VAL A 27 -0.60 -7.83 -2.32
N TRP A 28 -0.10 -8.75 -3.14
CA TRP A 28 -0.64 -10.11 -3.21
C TRP A 28 -0.43 -10.90 -1.92
N VAL A 29 0.71 -10.76 -1.26
CA VAL A 29 0.96 -11.35 0.06
C VAL A 29 -0.02 -10.81 1.10
N ALA A 30 -0.24 -9.49 1.13
CA ALA A 30 -1.21 -8.89 2.03
C ALA A 30 -2.64 -9.41 1.75
N VAL A 31 -3.05 -9.47 0.48
CA VAL A 31 -4.36 -10.02 0.08
C VAL A 31 -4.50 -11.48 0.53
N TYR A 32 -3.48 -12.30 0.32
CA TYR A 32 -3.48 -13.69 0.75
C TYR A 32 -3.64 -13.82 2.28
N LEU A 33 -2.84 -13.07 3.04
CA LEU A 33 -2.90 -13.08 4.50
C LEU A 33 -4.27 -12.65 5.00
N VAL A 34 -4.83 -11.56 4.48
CA VAL A 34 -6.17 -11.08 4.86
C VAL A 34 -7.23 -12.12 4.54
N THR A 35 -7.18 -12.72 3.35
CA THR A 35 -8.16 -13.72 2.91
C THR A 35 -8.14 -14.97 3.80
N GLN A 36 -6.97 -15.39 4.28
CA GLN A 36 -6.84 -16.52 5.20
C GLN A 36 -7.20 -16.17 6.64
N LEU A 37 -6.76 -15.01 7.14
CA LEU A 37 -6.99 -14.59 8.52
C LEU A 37 -8.45 -14.20 8.78
N PHE A 38 -9.14 -13.65 7.78
CA PHE A 38 -10.52 -13.20 7.94
C PHE A 38 -11.48 -14.29 8.47
N PRO A 39 -11.61 -15.48 7.84
CA PRO A 39 -12.50 -16.53 8.35
C PRO A 39 -12.08 -17.03 9.74
N ILE A 40 -10.77 -17.19 9.99
CA ILE A 40 -10.24 -17.64 11.28
C ILE A 40 -10.63 -16.66 12.40
N LEU A 41 -10.51 -15.36 12.15
CA LEU A 41 -10.88 -14.34 13.13
C LEU A 41 -12.40 -14.28 13.32
N VAL A 42 -13.19 -14.33 12.25
CA VAL A 42 -14.66 -14.31 12.35
C VAL A 42 -15.18 -15.51 13.14
N GLU A 43 -14.64 -16.71 12.95
CA GLU A 43 -15.03 -17.91 13.70
C GLU A 43 -14.55 -17.87 15.16
N GLY A 44 -13.35 -17.34 15.42
CA GLY A 44 -12.76 -17.33 16.76
C GLY A 44 -13.29 -16.24 17.69
N ILE A 45 -13.35 -14.99 17.21
CA ILE A 45 -13.69 -13.82 18.03
C ILE A 45 -14.98 -13.12 17.59
N GLY A 46 -15.64 -13.62 16.54
CA GLY A 46 -16.87 -13.06 16.01
C GLY A 46 -16.65 -11.87 15.06
N PRO A 47 -17.63 -11.58 14.20
CA PRO A 47 -17.47 -10.62 13.11
C PRO A 47 -17.18 -9.19 13.59
N ALA A 48 -17.83 -8.74 14.67
CA ALA A 48 -17.70 -7.37 15.16
C ALA A 48 -16.26 -7.03 15.56
N TYR A 49 -15.59 -7.90 16.32
CA TYR A 49 -14.20 -7.68 16.75
C TYR A 49 -13.22 -7.81 15.58
N THR A 50 -13.48 -8.72 14.64
CA THR A 50 -12.71 -8.82 13.40
C THR A 50 -12.73 -7.52 12.61
N PHE A 51 -13.90 -6.92 12.40
CA PHE A 51 -14.01 -5.63 11.71
C PHE A 51 -13.26 -4.50 12.42
N TRP A 52 -13.28 -4.47 13.76
CA TRP A 52 -12.50 -3.50 14.53
C TRP A 52 -10.99 -3.66 14.36
N ILE A 53 -10.49 -4.89 14.29
CA ILE A 53 -9.06 -5.16 14.00
C ILE A 53 -8.69 -4.66 12.61
N PHE A 54 -9.50 -4.97 11.60
CA PHE A 54 -9.27 -4.50 10.23
C PHE A 54 -9.36 -2.98 10.10
N PHE A 55 -10.27 -2.35 10.86
CA PHE A 55 -10.35 -0.89 10.96
C PHE A 55 -9.05 -0.31 11.54
N ALA A 56 -8.56 -0.85 12.66
CA ALA A 56 -7.31 -0.38 13.27
C ALA A 56 -6.10 -0.53 12.32
N VAL A 57 -5.99 -1.66 11.61
CA VAL A 57 -4.95 -1.87 10.59
C VAL A 57 -5.08 -0.86 9.45
N SER A 58 -6.31 -0.58 9.01
CA SER A 58 -6.57 0.38 7.94
C SER A 58 -6.21 1.81 8.35
N VAL A 59 -6.51 2.23 9.59
CA VAL A 59 -6.10 3.53 10.14
C VAL A 59 -4.57 3.63 10.23
N MET A 60 -3.89 2.57 10.67
CA MET A 60 -2.44 2.53 10.71
C MET A 60 -1.82 2.66 9.32
N ALA A 61 -2.38 1.96 8.32
CA ALA A 61 -1.95 2.08 6.93
C ALA A 61 -2.19 3.48 6.37
N PHE A 62 -3.33 4.11 6.70
CA PHE A 62 -3.63 5.48 6.31
C PHE A 62 -2.60 6.47 6.89
N VAL A 63 -2.30 6.38 8.19
CA VAL A 63 -1.30 7.25 8.84
C VAL A 63 0.09 7.02 8.23
N PHE A 64 0.46 5.77 7.95
CA PHE A 64 1.72 5.44 7.29
C PHE A 64 1.80 6.09 5.91
N VAL A 65 0.77 5.93 5.08
CA VAL A 65 0.69 6.53 3.75
C VAL A 65 0.78 8.06 3.84
N TRP A 66 0.01 8.67 4.72
CA TRP A 66 -0.01 10.13 4.88
C TRP A 66 1.33 10.70 5.35
N ARG A 67 2.08 9.95 6.17
CA ARG A 67 3.38 10.38 6.71
C ARG A 67 4.55 10.10 5.76
N MET A 68 4.53 8.96 5.07
CA MET A 68 5.66 8.46 4.29
C MET A 68 5.57 8.69 2.79
N ILE A 69 4.36 8.81 2.22
CA ILE A 69 4.22 9.13 0.81
C ILE A 69 4.29 10.67 0.68
N PRO A 70 5.39 11.22 0.14
CA PRO A 70 5.44 12.64 -0.16
C PRO A 70 4.37 12.93 -1.20
N GLU A 71 3.62 14.00 -0.99
CA GLU A 71 2.56 14.40 -1.92
C GLU A 71 3.22 14.79 -3.25
N THR A 72 3.08 13.92 -4.27
CA THR A 72 3.63 14.11 -5.62
C THR A 72 2.78 15.05 -6.46
N LYS A 73 1.68 15.54 -5.90
CA LYS A 73 0.75 16.45 -6.57
C LYS A 73 1.45 17.78 -6.84
N GLU A 74 1.42 18.23 -8.10
CA GLU A 74 1.97 19.50 -8.59
C GLU A 74 3.50 19.60 -8.70
N LYS A 75 4.25 18.49 -8.54
CA LYS A 75 5.69 18.48 -8.85
C LYS A 75 5.95 17.85 -10.21
N THR A 76 6.88 18.44 -10.97
CA THR A 76 7.31 17.85 -12.25
C THR A 76 8.15 16.59 -12.01
N LEU A 77 8.09 15.63 -12.93
CA LEU A 77 8.89 14.39 -12.86
C LEU A 77 10.40 14.70 -12.71
N GLU A 78 10.87 15.79 -13.32
CA GLU A 78 12.25 16.26 -13.28
C GLU A 78 12.66 16.80 -11.90
N GLU A 79 11.77 17.52 -11.20
CA GLU A 79 12.01 17.98 -9.81
C GLU A 79 12.03 16.82 -8.81
N ILE A 80 11.23 15.78 -9.05
CA ILE A 80 11.26 14.57 -8.24
C ILE A 80 12.59 13.85 -8.48
N GLU A 81 13.03 13.65 -9.73
CA GLU A 81 14.28 12.97 -10.06
C GLU A 81 15.53 13.73 -9.55
N HIS A 82 15.49 15.06 -9.46
CA HIS A 82 16.59 15.89 -8.93
C HIS A 82 16.61 16.00 -7.39
N SER A 83 15.57 15.50 -6.70
CA SER A 83 15.45 15.55 -5.24
C SER A 83 15.97 14.31 -4.51
N TRP A 84 16.50 13.32 -5.24
CA TRP A 84 17.06 12.07 -4.74
C TRP A 84 18.54 11.92 -5.06
#